data_AF-A0A950ACJ7-F1
#
_entry.id   AF-A0A950ACJ7-F1
#
_cell.length_a   1.000
_cell.length_b   1.000
_cell.length_c   1.000
_cell.angle_alpha   90.00
_cell.angle_beta   90.00
_cell.angle_gamma   90.00
#
_symmetry.space_group_name_H-M   'P 1'
#
loop_
_entity.id
_entity.type
_entity.pdbx_description
1 polymer ?
#
loop_
_entity_poly.entity_id
_entity_poly.type
_entity_poly.pdbx_seq_one_letter_code
_entity_poly.pdbx_strand_id
1 'polypeptide(L)'
;MLTAVCLRALGLATVIAAAAPASADICDDYSREIDAHIAKLRTIEKRTAAVSNPEQAVEVLNLYVDEMINWRRQMAPLDRAVYEMDQGNIENAPPLCQKAIERFNFFAKEDMDLAERLGDLLVKYISDPAVVSAWRRMQDLPKH
;
A
#
# COMPACT_ATOMS: atom_id res chain seq x y z
N MET A 1 -7.82 -61.47 35.17
CA MET A 1 -8.93 -60.90 34.39
C MET A 1 -9.34 -59.58 35.03
N LEU A 2 -9.62 -58.55 34.23
CA LEU A 2 -9.93 -57.14 34.57
C LEU A 2 -8.68 -56.26 34.80
N THR A 3 -7.85 -55.96 33.80
CA THR A 3 -8.00 -54.92 32.74
C THR A 3 -8.58 -53.58 33.20
N ALA A 4 -7.67 -52.62 33.40
CA ALA A 4 -7.69 -51.25 32.86
C ALA A 4 -8.98 -50.42 33.03
N VAL A 5 -9.09 -49.68 34.13
CA VAL A 5 -9.93 -48.48 34.20
C VAL A 5 -9.19 -47.42 35.03
N CYS A 6 -9.26 -46.16 34.58
CA CYS A 6 -8.80 -44.93 35.24
C CYS A 6 -7.39 -44.38 34.96
N LEU A 7 -6.90 -44.48 33.71
CA LEU A 7 -5.94 -43.49 33.17
C LEU A 7 -6.42 -42.97 31.80
N ARG A 8 -7.48 -42.16 31.79
CA ARG A 8 -7.86 -41.32 30.64
C ARG A 8 -8.52 -40.03 31.13
N ALA A 9 -7.76 -39.17 31.78
CA ALA A 9 -8.21 -37.82 32.13
C ALA A 9 -7.15 -36.73 31.93
N LEU A 10 -6.03 -37.04 31.28
CA LEU A 10 -5.01 -36.05 30.91
C LEU A 10 -4.52 -36.39 29.50
N GLY A 11 -5.15 -35.76 28.52
CA GLY A 11 -4.85 -36.00 27.11
C GLY A 11 -5.89 -35.41 26.16
N LEU A 12 -6.61 -34.36 26.57
CA LEU A 12 -7.19 -33.42 25.61
C LEU A 12 -6.34 -32.17 25.66
N ALA A 13 -5.11 -32.33 25.17
CA ALA A 13 -4.25 -31.22 24.82
C ALA A 13 -5.00 -30.39 23.77
N THR A 14 -5.47 -29.22 24.20
CA THR A 14 -5.18 -27.94 23.54
C THR A 14 -4.70 -28.07 22.09
N VAL A 15 -5.66 -28.28 21.18
CA VAL A 15 -5.51 -27.89 19.77
C VAL A 15 -6.65 -26.94 19.44
N ILE A 16 -6.67 -25.82 20.15
CA ILE A 16 -7.39 -24.62 19.76
C ILE A 16 -6.40 -23.49 20.02
N ALA A 17 -6.19 -22.63 19.02
CA ALA A 17 -5.24 -21.51 18.98
C ALA A 17 -3.79 -21.84 18.59
N ALA A 18 -3.52 -21.88 17.28
CA ALA A 18 -2.20 -21.51 16.76
C ALA A 18 -2.17 -21.02 15.29
N ALA A 19 -3.31 -20.70 14.67
CA ALA A 19 -3.34 -20.13 13.31
C ALA A 19 -3.70 -18.64 13.26
N ALA A 20 -4.08 -18.03 14.39
CA ALA A 20 -4.51 -16.64 14.46
C ALA A 20 -3.43 -15.53 14.47
N PRO A 21 -2.15 -15.75 14.88
CA PRO A 21 -1.21 -14.62 15.01
C PRO A 21 -0.70 -14.13 13.66
N ALA A 22 -0.41 -15.03 12.71
CA ALA A 22 0.20 -14.63 11.44
C ALA A 22 -0.73 -13.77 10.56
N SER A 23 -2.04 -14.04 10.57
CA SER A 23 -3.00 -13.28 9.75
C SER A 23 -3.31 -11.89 10.28
N ALA A 24 -3.29 -11.71 11.61
CA ALA A 24 -3.53 -10.41 12.23
C ALA A 24 -2.37 -9.45 11.94
N ASP A 25 -1.14 -9.95 12.11
CA ASP A 25 0.08 -9.18 11.83
C ASP A 25 0.17 -8.74 10.36
N ILE A 26 -0.22 -9.60 9.40
CA ILE A 26 -0.23 -9.27 7.97
C ILE A 26 -1.24 -8.15 7.66
N CYS A 27 -2.48 -8.23 8.16
CA CYS A 27 -3.48 -7.20 7.88
C CYS A 27 -3.19 -5.88 8.59
N ASP A 28 -2.57 -5.91 9.76
CA ASP A 28 -2.09 -4.71 10.46
C ASP A 28 -0.99 -4.03 9.65
N ASP A 29 -0.01 -4.80 9.15
CA ASP A 29 1.07 -4.28 8.30
C ASP A 29 0.53 -3.73 6.98
N TYR A 30 -0.35 -4.47 6.30
CA TYR A 30 -1.01 -4.06 5.06
C TYR A 30 -1.79 -2.75 5.24
N SER A 31 -2.59 -2.67 6.31
CA SER A 31 -3.35 -1.47 6.66
C SER A 31 -2.43 -0.28 6.91
N ARG A 32 -1.35 -0.48 7.67
CA ARG A 32 -0.40 0.58 8.02
C ARG A 32 0.33 1.12 6.80
N GLU A 33 0.79 0.25 5.90
CA GLU A 33 1.47 0.70 4.68
C GLU A 33 0.49 1.50 3.79
N ILE A 34 -0.74 1.05 3.60
CA ILE A 34 -1.78 1.82 2.86
C ILE A 34 -1.96 3.22 3.47
N ASP A 35 -2.14 3.30 4.79
CA ASP A 35 -2.37 4.58 5.44
C ASP A 35 -1.13 5.50 5.34
N ALA A 36 0.08 4.94 5.43
CA ALA A 36 1.33 5.67 5.25
C ALA A 36 1.49 6.22 3.81
N HIS A 37 1.13 5.44 2.80
CA HIS A 37 1.17 5.85 1.40
C HIS A 37 0.20 7.00 1.11
N ILE A 38 -1.06 6.86 1.55
CA ILE A 38 -2.08 7.92 1.44
C ILE A 38 -1.59 9.22 2.11
N ALA A 39 -1.00 9.12 3.32
CA ALA A 39 -0.48 10.28 4.02
C ALA A 39 0.67 10.98 3.28
N LYS A 40 1.56 10.21 2.65
CA LYS A 40 2.64 10.76 1.82
C LYS A 40 2.12 11.41 0.56
N LEU A 41 1.19 10.78 -0.17
CA LEU A 41 0.62 11.36 -1.38
C LEU A 41 -0.13 12.68 -1.08
N ARG A 42 -0.86 12.77 0.02
CA ARG A 42 -1.45 14.05 0.49
C ARG A 42 -0.41 15.11 0.85
N THR A 43 0.75 14.69 1.35
CA THR A 43 1.87 15.63 1.60
C THR A 43 2.45 16.14 0.29
N ILE A 44 2.60 15.26 -0.70
CA ILE A 44 3.05 15.61 -2.05
C ILE A 44 2.04 16.55 -2.69
N GLU A 45 0.74 16.28 -2.60
CA GLU A 45 -0.32 17.15 -3.12
C GLU A 45 -0.23 18.59 -2.56
N LYS A 46 -0.05 18.73 -1.24
CA LYS A 46 0.13 20.03 -0.61
C LYS A 46 1.37 20.76 -1.14
N ARG A 47 2.47 20.04 -1.37
CA ARG A 47 3.70 20.62 -1.94
C ARG A 47 3.50 21.01 -3.40
N THR A 48 2.83 20.18 -4.19
CA THR A 48 2.46 20.44 -5.58
C THR A 48 1.65 21.73 -5.70
N ALA A 49 0.69 21.96 -4.81
CA ALA A 49 -0.10 23.19 -4.78
C ALA A 49 0.73 24.46 -4.45
N ALA A 50 1.90 24.30 -3.83
CA ALA A 50 2.81 25.39 -3.47
C ALA A 50 3.93 25.64 -4.49
N VAL A 51 3.99 24.88 -5.59
CA VAL A 51 5.05 25.01 -6.60
C VAL A 51 4.97 26.35 -7.32
N SER A 52 6.06 27.11 -7.24
CA SER A 52 6.19 28.44 -7.80
C SER A 52 7.32 28.58 -8.83
N ASN A 53 8.26 27.64 -8.87
CA ASN A 53 9.40 27.63 -9.78
C ASN A 53 9.71 26.21 -10.32
N PRO A 54 10.54 26.09 -11.38
CA PRO A 54 10.91 24.80 -11.96
C PRO A 54 11.63 23.86 -11.00
N GLU A 55 12.47 24.37 -10.10
CA GLU A 55 13.23 23.55 -9.15
C GLU A 55 12.29 22.81 -8.18
N GLN A 56 11.26 23.50 -7.70
CA GLN A 56 10.20 22.91 -6.88
C GLN A 56 9.36 21.90 -7.68
N ALA A 57 9.10 22.16 -8.96
CA ALA A 57 8.41 21.21 -9.83
C ALA A 57 9.20 19.90 -9.98
N VAL A 58 10.51 19.99 -10.19
CA VAL A 58 11.41 18.82 -10.23
C VAL A 58 11.37 18.06 -8.90
N GLU A 59 11.40 18.77 -7.76
CA GLU A 59 11.34 18.13 -6.44
C GLU A 59 10.06 17.31 -6.27
N VAL A 60 8.88 17.90 -6.51
CA VAL A 60 7.61 17.21 -6.28
C VAL A 60 7.38 16.05 -7.24
N LEU A 61 7.81 16.17 -8.50
CA LEU A 61 7.78 15.06 -9.47
C LEU A 61 8.63 13.88 -8.98
N ASN A 62 9.85 14.15 -8.51
CA ASN A 62 10.73 13.11 -8.00
C ASN A 62 10.19 12.49 -6.69
N LEU A 63 9.62 13.29 -5.78
CA LEU A 63 8.99 12.78 -4.56
C LEU A 63 7.85 11.81 -4.88
N TYR A 64 7.02 12.14 -5.87
CA TYR A 64 5.96 11.24 -6.32
C TYR A 64 6.53 9.94 -6.89
N VAL A 65 7.51 10.03 -7.81
CA VAL A 65 8.15 8.86 -8.41
C VAL A 65 8.76 7.95 -7.36
N ASP A 66 9.54 8.52 -6.44
CA ASP A 66 10.22 7.76 -5.40
C ASP A 66 9.21 7.09 -4.46
N GLU A 67 8.10 7.78 -4.15
CA GLU A 67 7.02 7.21 -3.35
C GLU A 67 6.33 6.05 -4.08
N MET A 68 6.00 6.18 -5.38
CA MET A 68 5.38 5.09 -6.14
C MET A 68 6.29 3.85 -6.25
N ILE A 69 7.61 4.05 -6.39
CA ILE A 69 8.59 2.96 -6.39
C ILE A 69 8.66 2.30 -5.00
N ASN A 70 8.73 3.10 -3.95
CA ASN A 70 8.80 2.60 -2.58
C ASN A 70 7.53 1.85 -2.18
N TRP A 71 6.37 2.43 -2.48
CA TRP A 71 5.05 1.84 -2.27
C TRP A 71 4.96 0.44 -2.87
N ARG A 72 5.30 0.30 -4.16
CA ARG A 72 5.29 -1.00 -4.83
C ARG A 72 6.19 -2.02 -4.16
N ARG A 73 7.38 -1.61 -3.74
CA ARG A 73 8.33 -2.51 -3.07
C ARG A 73 7.78 -3.01 -1.74
N GLN A 74 7.13 -2.15 -0.97
CA GLN A 74 6.55 -2.48 0.33
C GLN A 74 5.27 -3.31 0.17
N MET A 75 4.43 -2.98 -0.80
CA MET A 75 3.14 -3.64 -1.00
C MET A 75 3.24 -4.98 -1.70
N ALA A 76 4.14 -5.18 -2.65
CA ALA A 76 4.24 -6.44 -3.40
C ALA A 76 4.23 -7.72 -2.52
N PRO A 77 5.01 -7.82 -1.42
CA PRO A 77 4.92 -8.99 -0.53
C PRO A 77 3.62 -9.03 0.28
N LEU A 78 3.05 -7.88 0.65
CA LEU A 78 1.83 -7.80 1.45
C LEU A 78 0.58 -8.11 0.62
N ASP A 79 0.47 -7.57 -0.59
CA ASP A 79 -0.56 -7.90 -1.59
C ASP A 79 -0.63 -9.40 -1.82
N ARG A 80 0.54 -10.02 -2.00
CA ARG A 80 0.66 -11.48 -2.16
C ARG A 80 0.18 -12.21 -0.91
N ALA A 81 0.61 -11.79 0.27
CA ALA A 81 0.22 -12.43 1.53
C ALA A 81 -1.30 -12.34 1.76
N VAL A 82 -1.90 -11.16 1.54
CA VAL A 82 -3.35 -10.94 1.63
C VAL A 82 -4.11 -11.77 0.61
N TYR A 83 -3.61 -11.87 -0.63
CA TYR A 83 -4.17 -12.74 -1.66
C TYR A 83 -4.14 -14.22 -1.25
N GLU A 84 -3.00 -14.70 -0.73
CA GLU A 84 -2.83 -16.10 -0.32
C GLU A 84 -3.71 -16.48 0.89
N MET A 85 -4.07 -15.52 1.76
CA MET A 85 -4.90 -15.76 2.93
C MET A 85 -6.32 -16.24 2.63
N ASP A 86 -6.91 -15.83 1.50
CA ASP A 86 -8.25 -16.28 1.08
C ASP A 86 -8.26 -16.83 -0.36
N GLN A 87 -7.14 -17.39 -0.81
CA GLN A 87 -6.96 -17.95 -2.17
C GLN A 87 -7.40 -17.00 -3.29
N GLY A 88 -7.17 -15.70 -3.10
CA GLY A 88 -7.50 -14.66 -4.05
C GLY A 88 -8.92 -14.16 -4.00
N ASN A 89 -9.74 -14.62 -3.06
CA ASN A 89 -11.02 -13.99 -2.79
C ASN A 89 -10.85 -12.79 -1.84
N ILE A 90 -10.47 -11.67 -2.44
CA ILE A 90 -10.27 -10.41 -1.69
C ILE A 90 -11.55 -10.00 -0.92
N GLU A 91 -12.74 -10.43 -1.37
CA GLU A 91 -14.01 -10.12 -0.70
C GLU A 91 -14.19 -10.80 0.66
N ASN A 92 -13.49 -11.92 0.94
CA ASN A 92 -13.45 -12.51 2.29
C ASN A 92 -12.06 -12.44 2.94
N ALA A 93 -11.18 -11.56 2.45
CA ALA A 93 -10.00 -11.16 3.21
C ALA A 93 -10.44 -10.70 4.62
N PRO A 94 -9.58 -10.86 5.66
CA PRO A 94 -9.98 -10.46 7.00
C PRO A 94 -10.43 -9.00 7.04
N PRO A 95 -11.40 -8.64 7.92
CA PRO A 95 -12.08 -7.34 7.87
C PRO A 95 -11.15 -6.12 7.89
N LEU A 96 -9.97 -6.25 8.49
CA LEU A 96 -8.99 -5.17 8.52
C LEU A 96 -8.34 -4.93 7.15
N CYS A 97 -7.93 -6.01 6.46
CA CYS A 97 -7.43 -5.94 5.09
C CYS A 97 -8.50 -5.37 4.15
N GLN A 98 -9.75 -5.83 4.25
CA GLN A 98 -10.87 -5.30 3.45
C GLN A 98 -11.06 -3.80 3.65
N LYS A 99 -11.10 -3.33 4.91
CA LYS A 99 -11.19 -1.90 5.22
C LYS A 99 -10.02 -1.10 4.67
N ALA A 100 -8.81 -1.67 4.65
CA ALA A 100 -7.65 -1.00 4.10
C ALA A 100 -7.77 -0.83 2.58
N ILE A 101 -8.21 -1.88 1.87
CA ILE A 101 -8.51 -1.84 0.43
C ILE A 101 -9.58 -0.80 0.13
N GLU A 102 -10.66 -0.75 0.90
CA GLU A 102 -11.70 0.26 0.76
C GLU A 102 -11.14 1.69 0.88
N ARG A 103 -10.30 1.95 1.88
CA ARG A 103 -9.67 3.28 2.05
C ARG A 103 -8.79 3.64 0.86
N PHE A 104 -8.00 2.70 0.35
CA PHE A 104 -7.19 2.93 -0.84
C PHE A 104 -8.05 3.21 -2.08
N ASN A 105 -9.14 2.45 -2.28
CA ASN A 105 -10.08 2.66 -3.38
C ASN A 105 -10.79 4.03 -3.29
N PHE A 106 -11.17 4.47 -2.09
CA PHE A 106 -11.72 5.82 -1.90
C PHE A 106 -10.68 6.90 -2.21
N PHE A 107 -9.41 6.66 -1.87
CA PHE A 107 -8.30 7.55 -2.15
C PHE A 107 -7.87 7.57 -3.64
N ALA A 108 -8.18 6.53 -4.43
CA ALA A 108 -7.75 6.43 -5.82
C ALA A 108 -8.14 7.65 -6.68
N LYS A 109 -9.26 8.31 -6.36
CA LYS A 109 -9.63 9.57 -7.00
C LYS A 109 -8.66 10.71 -6.65
N GLU A 110 -8.30 10.87 -5.38
CA GLU A 110 -7.33 11.88 -4.93
C GLU A 110 -5.95 11.67 -5.60
N ASP A 111 -5.54 10.41 -5.78
CA ASP A 111 -4.29 10.07 -6.48
C ASP A 111 -4.33 10.48 -7.97
N MET A 112 -5.43 10.19 -8.66
CA MET A 112 -5.63 10.60 -10.05
C MET A 112 -5.64 12.13 -10.20
N ASP A 113 -6.32 12.85 -9.30
CA ASP A 113 -6.33 14.31 -9.27
C ASP A 113 -4.92 14.88 -9.02
N LEU A 114 -4.11 14.22 -8.17
CA LEU A 114 -2.71 14.58 -7.96
C LEU A 114 -1.87 14.37 -9.22
N ALA A 115 -2.02 13.22 -9.90
CA ALA A 115 -1.30 12.94 -11.14
C ALA A 115 -1.62 13.97 -12.24
N GLU A 116 -2.88 14.41 -12.36
CA GLU A 116 -3.28 15.49 -13.27
C GLU A 116 -2.56 16.81 -12.94
N ARG A 117 -2.56 17.23 -11.66
CA ARG A 117 -1.86 18.45 -11.23
C ARG A 117 -0.35 18.40 -11.47
N LEU A 118 0.26 17.22 -11.32
CA LEU A 118 1.67 17.02 -11.66
C LEU A 118 1.91 17.18 -13.18
N GLY A 119 0.94 16.78 -14.00
CA GLY A 119 0.93 17.04 -15.45
C GLY A 119 0.85 18.53 -15.79
N ASP A 120 0.05 19.30 -15.05
CA ASP A 120 -0.01 20.75 -15.23
C ASP A 120 1.33 21.43 -14.95
N LEU A 121 2.13 20.91 -14.01
CA LEU A 121 3.48 21.40 -13.75
C LEU A 121 4.41 21.18 -14.95
N LEU A 122 4.31 20.03 -15.64
CA LEU A 122 5.04 19.81 -16.88
C LEU A 122 4.66 20.87 -17.91
N VAL A 123 3.36 21.09 -18.13
CA VAL A 123 2.89 22.08 -19.13
C VAL A 123 3.43 23.47 -18.80
N LYS A 124 3.38 23.86 -17.52
CA LYS A 124 3.83 25.17 -17.03
C LYS A 124 5.33 25.39 -17.21
N TYR A 125 6.15 24.36 -17.00
CA TYR A 125 7.62 24.44 -17.01
C TYR A 125 8.28 23.60 -18.11
N ILE A 126 7.58 23.36 -19.22
CA ILE A 126 8.03 22.46 -20.30
C ILE A 126 9.34 22.90 -20.96
N SER A 127 9.67 24.19 -20.91
CA SER A 127 10.92 24.73 -21.43
C SER A 127 12.13 24.39 -20.57
N ASP A 128 11.92 23.92 -19.33
CA ASP A 128 12.98 23.47 -18.43
C ASP A 128 13.32 21.99 -18.67
N PRO A 129 14.53 21.65 -19.17
CA PRO A 129 14.91 20.28 -19.45
C PRO A 129 14.91 19.37 -18.22
N ALA A 130 15.16 19.91 -17.02
CA ALA A 130 15.16 19.13 -15.79
C ALA A 130 13.74 18.70 -15.41
N VAL A 131 12.74 19.57 -15.61
CA VAL A 131 11.33 19.22 -15.42
C VAL A 131 10.90 18.15 -16.41
N VAL A 132 11.26 18.28 -17.69
CA VAL A 132 10.97 17.26 -18.71
C VAL A 132 11.62 15.91 -18.34
N SER A 133 12.87 15.93 -17.86
CA SER A 133 13.56 14.72 -17.41
C SER A 133 12.89 14.07 -16.19
N ALA A 134 12.46 14.87 -15.20
CA ALA A 134 11.75 14.37 -14.03
C ALA A 134 10.39 13.76 -14.41
N TRP A 135 9.67 14.41 -15.33
CA TRP A 135 8.41 13.89 -15.86
C TRP A 135 8.57 12.55 -16.60
N ARG A 136 9.63 12.39 -17.40
CA ARG A 136 9.90 11.09 -18.06
C ARG A 136 10.04 9.95 -17.06
N ARG A 137 10.72 10.17 -15.92
CA ARG A 137 10.82 9.16 -14.85
C ARG A 137 9.45 8.73 -14.32
N MET A 138 8.49 9.65 -14.27
CA MET A 138 7.10 9.33 -13.89
C MET A 138 6.40 8.48 -14.96
N GLN A 139 6.61 8.77 -16.25
CA GLN A 139 6.08 7.95 -17.34
C GLN A 139 6.71 6.55 -17.41
N ASP A 140 7.95 6.42 -16.93
CA ASP A 140 8.69 5.15 -16.84
C ASP A 140 8.30 4.32 -15.60
N LEU A 141 7.41 4.82 -14.73
CA LEU A 141 6.86 4.01 -13.64
C LEU A 141 6.19 2.76 -14.25
N PRO A 142 6.48 1.54 -13.73
CA PRO A 142 6.04 0.35 -14.43
C PRO A 142 4.51 0.25 -14.37
N LYS A 143 3.86 0.08 -15.52
CA LYS A 143 2.40 0.00 -15.62
C LYS A 143 1.92 -1.30 -14.98
N HIS A 144 0.76 -1.24 -14.32
CA HIS A 144 0.07 -2.41 -13.77
C HIS A 144 -0.43 -3.34 -14.87
#